data_AF-A0A1F6DLG9-F1
#
_entry.id   AF-A0A1F6DLG9-F1
#
_cell.length_a   1.000
_cell.length_b   1.000
_cell.length_c   1.000
_cell.angle_alpha   90.00
_cell.angle_beta   90.00
_cell.angle_gamma   90.00
#
_symmetry.space_group_name_H-M   'P 1'
#
loop_
_entity.id
_entity.type
_entity.pdbx_description
1 polymer ?
#
loop_
_entity_poly.entity_id
_entity_poly.type
_entity_poly.pdbx_seq_one_letter_code
_entity_poly.pdbx_strand_id
1 'polypeptide(L)'
;MKSLSTRSLNNTILGVLVILGIAVILSSALPRMASAAAVALVSVTATSTPAYTNTGLATTTRATTDDTVQYQLTLNGTPLIAPQINIFSMGSTTMSGSATDWFYSTTTASTWTDGLVTFQMSVGGTTGAEATTTVTQADLTGANVTFDTTGPTLDSIAWTDTDSSTQFSATDTFLLTFSETMATTTLTGADLATVLALTNSHVFSTTTAPSWNTAGTQLTITLGADTTVTGTDTVDPTSAVKDAIGIADATAAAVTLPDDSSPGTPAGPADTTNQGSLQVLITSAGSSQIRYTTDGTTPTCSVGTVYTADISISETLTLKAVGCDEADNASSVASAVYTITTASSGSGGGGGGSATPAVPATPSAASGGLSAAQIQAVLDVLASFGADASVVANVKASLEGATKGSVTSNAVAAFKSDLTVGSLGEQVRALQMLLNAKGFTVASSGPGSPGNETTTFGALTKAALIEYQKAKGITPAVGFFGPLTRAAINAEQ
;
A
#
# COMPACT_ATOMS: atom_id res chain seq x y z
N MET A 1 -65.59 -79.48 78.32
CA MET A 1 -64.24 -79.64 78.93
C MET A 1 -63.48 -78.35 78.61
N LYS A 2 -63.57 -77.31 79.45
CA LYS A 2 -62.49 -76.83 80.37
C LYS A 2 -61.12 -76.85 79.67
N SER A 3 -60.55 -75.72 79.27
CA SER A 3 -60.01 -74.67 80.16
C SER A 3 -60.02 -73.28 79.52
N LEU A 4 -60.57 -72.29 80.23
CA LEU A 4 -60.31 -70.86 80.05
C LEU A 4 -59.05 -70.51 80.87
N SER A 5 -58.27 -69.50 80.47
CA SER A 5 -58.07 -68.27 81.27
C SER A 5 -56.76 -67.52 80.96
N THR A 6 -56.95 -66.37 80.29
CA THR A 6 -56.50 -65.00 80.60
C THR A 6 -55.05 -64.61 81.00
N ARG A 7 -54.73 -63.38 80.52
CA ARG A 7 -53.88 -62.29 81.09
C ARG A 7 -52.41 -62.17 80.64
N SER A 8 -52.20 -61.25 79.69
CA SER A 8 -51.45 -59.98 79.82
C SER A 8 -50.12 -59.97 80.59
N LEU A 9 -49.02 -59.55 79.95
CA LEU A 9 -48.28 -58.31 80.31
C LEU A 9 -47.17 -57.97 79.28
N ASN A 10 -47.19 -56.71 78.83
CA ASN A 10 -46.11 -55.72 78.61
C ASN A 10 -44.75 -56.11 78.01
N ASN A 11 -44.33 -55.53 76.88
CA ASN A 11 -43.91 -54.13 76.60
C ASN A 11 -42.41 -53.90 76.92
N THR A 12 -41.71 -53.34 75.92
CA THR A 12 -40.44 -52.59 76.02
C THR A 12 -39.20 -53.41 76.43
N ILE A 13 -38.30 -53.77 75.50
CA ILE A 13 -37.08 -53.04 75.09
C ILE A 13 -36.47 -53.96 74.01
N LEU A 14 -36.32 -53.66 72.72
CA LEU A 14 -35.41 -52.70 72.09
C LEU A 14 -35.60 -52.82 70.56
N GLY A 15 -35.72 -51.72 69.82
CA GLY A 15 -35.54 -51.73 68.36
C GLY A 15 -36.64 -51.13 67.48
N VAL A 16 -37.10 -49.93 67.81
CA VAL A 16 -37.60 -49.01 66.78
C VAL A 16 -36.44 -48.72 65.83
N LEU A 17 -36.48 -49.26 64.60
CA LEU A 17 -36.05 -48.56 63.39
C LEU A 17 -36.53 -49.30 62.13
N VAL A 18 -37.36 -48.59 61.36
CA VAL A 18 -37.54 -48.69 59.91
C VAL A 18 -38.36 -49.88 59.36
N ILE A 19 -39.67 -49.63 59.36
CA ILE A 19 -40.55 -49.93 58.22
C ILE A 19 -39.94 -49.31 56.96
N LEU A 20 -39.20 -50.10 56.17
CA LEU A 20 -38.98 -49.91 54.73
C LEU A 20 -38.17 -51.08 54.19
N GLY A 21 -38.74 -51.89 53.29
CA GLY A 21 -37.94 -52.79 52.47
C GLY A 21 -38.44 -54.22 52.37
N ILE A 22 -39.61 -54.44 51.75
CA ILE A 22 -39.85 -55.57 50.84
C ILE A 22 -40.79 -55.04 49.74
N ALA A 23 -40.18 -54.42 48.73
CA ALA A 23 -40.71 -54.21 47.39
C ALA A 23 -39.50 -54.09 46.45
N VAL A 24 -38.70 -55.15 46.41
CA VAL A 24 -37.60 -55.31 45.46
C VAL A 24 -37.85 -56.63 44.76
N ILE A 25 -37.54 -56.66 43.46
CA ILE A 25 -37.74 -57.73 42.47
C ILE A 25 -39.03 -57.58 41.63
N LEU A 26 -39.08 -56.54 40.78
CA LEU A 26 -39.17 -56.69 39.31
C LEU A 26 -38.93 -55.34 38.61
N SER A 27 -37.73 -54.78 38.79
CA SER A 27 -37.25 -53.64 37.99
C SER A 27 -35.82 -53.92 37.51
N SER A 28 -35.62 -55.07 36.89
CA SER A 28 -34.39 -55.37 36.15
C SER A 28 -34.40 -54.59 34.83
N ALA A 29 -33.65 -53.49 34.83
CA ALA A 29 -32.87 -52.99 33.70
C ALA A 29 -33.60 -52.89 32.34
N LEU A 30 -34.42 -51.87 32.17
CA LEU A 30 -34.35 -51.13 30.91
C LEU A 30 -33.33 -50.00 31.13
N PRO A 31 -32.31 -49.86 30.27
CA PRO A 31 -31.45 -48.67 30.35
C PRO A 31 -32.37 -47.46 30.24
N ARG A 32 -32.40 -46.62 31.28
CA ARG A 32 -33.04 -45.31 31.20
C ARG A 32 -32.29 -44.55 30.11
N MET A 33 -32.89 -44.50 28.92
CA MET A 33 -32.37 -43.74 27.78
C MET A 33 -32.31 -42.28 28.20
N ALA A 34 -31.13 -41.67 28.07
CA ALA A 34 -30.92 -40.26 28.36
C ALA A 34 -31.88 -39.42 27.50
N SER A 35 -32.58 -38.46 28.10
CA SER A 35 -33.50 -37.59 27.35
C SER A 35 -32.74 -36.61 26.46
N ALA A 36 -33.41 -36.05 25.45
CA ALA A 36 -32.94 -34.98 24.58
C ALA A 36 -32.16 -33.85 25.28
N ALA A 37 -32.57 -33.47 26.49
CA ALA A 37 -31.96 -32.40 27.27
C ALA A 37 -30.59 -32.76 27.90
N ALA A 38 -30.16 -34.02 27.79
CA ALA A 38 -28.91 -34.51 28.39
C ALA A 38 -27.75 -34.65 27.39
N VAL A 39 -28.01 -34.51 26.08
CA VAL A 39 -26.98 -34.56 25.03
C VAL A 39 -26.70 -33.12 24.57
N ALA A 40 -25.48 -32.65 24.83
CA ALA A 40 -24.95 -31.37 24.39
C ALA A 40 -23.82 -31.57 23.38
N LEU A 41 -23.66 -30.55 22.53
CA LEU A 41 -22.58 -30.44 21.56
C LEU A 41 -21.25 -30.20 22.27
N VAL A 42 -20.22 -31.00 21.93
CA VAL A 42 -18.84 -30.82 22.43
C VAL A 42 -18.03 -30.01 21.42
N SER A 43 -18.02 -30.42 20.15
CA SER A 43 -17.27 -29.75 19.09
C SER A 43 -17.80 -30.08 17.70
N VAL A 44 -17.54 -29.17 16.77
CA VAL A 44 -17.67 -29.39 15.32
C VAL A 44 -16.32 -29.10 14.68
N THR A 45 -15.81 -30.03 13.89
CA THR A 45 -14.58 -29.85 13.10
C THR A 45 -14.88 -30.09 11.64
N ALA A 46 -14.39 -29.22 10.76
CA ALA A 46 -14.44 -29.42 9.32
C ALA A 46 -13.03 -29.38 8.72
N THR A 47 -12.72 -30.32 7.83
CA THR A 47 -11.43 -30.41 7.12
C THR A 47 -11.66 -30.63 5.63
N SER A 48 -10.88 -29.97 4.78
CA SER A 48 -10.84 -30.22 3.32
C SER A 48 -9.55 -30.95 2.94
N THR A 49 -9.63 -31.68 1.84
CA THR A 49 -8.46 -32.16 1.11
C THR A 49 -8.46 -31.64 -0.32
N PRO A 50 -7.35 -31.05 -0.82
CA PRO A 50 -6.06 -30.92 -0.12
C PRO A 50 -6.11 -29.96 1.08
N ALA A 51 -5.28 -30.22 2.09
CA ALA A 51 -5.34 -29.46 3.34
C ALA A 51 -4.77 -28.05 3.12
N TYR A 52 -5.65 -27.04 3.05
CA TYR A 52 -5.24 -25.65 2.95
C TYR A 52 -4.86 -25.09 4.33
N THR A 53 -3.69 -24.49 4.46
CA THR A 53 -3.21 -23.89 5.71
C THR A 53 -4.04 -22.66 6.07
N ASN A 54 -4.79 -22.76 7.18
CA ASN A 54 -5.58 -21.67 7.76
C ASN A 54 -4.70 -20.86 8.74
N THR A 55 -4.81 -19.52 8.71
CA THR A 55 -4.10 -18.60 9.63
C THR A 55 -4.87 -18.31 10.93
N GLY A 56 -5.94 -19.06 11.25
CA GLY A 56 -6.74 -18.87 12.45
C GLY A 56 -7.46 -20.13 12.93
N LEU A 57 -7.78 -20.13 14.22
CA LEU A 57 -8.31 -21.25 15.03
C LEU A 57 -9.48 -22.01 14.36
N ALA A 58 -9.46 -23.34 14.53
CA ALA A 58 -10.40 -24.32 13.97
C ALA A 58 -11.87 -23.84 13.91
N THR A 59 -12.39 -23.65 12.69
CA THR A 59 -13.83 -23.71 12.30
C THR A 59 -14.10 -23.26 10.85
N THR A 60 -13.12 -22.74 10.11
CA THR A 60 -13.27 -22.43 8.68
C THR A 60 -12.46 -23.38 7.80
N THR A 61 -13.16 -24.20 7.00
CA THR A 61 -12.54 -24.90 5.87
C THR A 61 -12.58 -23.99 4.64
N ARG A 62 -11.42 -23.63 4.06
CA ARG A 62 -11.39 -23.15 2.67
C ARG A 62 -11.52 -24.37 1.76
N ALA A 63 -12.52 -24.36 0.89
CA ALA A 63 -12.79 -25.44 -0.05
C ALA A 63 -13.06 -24.84 -1.44
N THR A 64 -12.66 -25.58 -2.47
CA THR A 64 -12.92 -25.30 -3.89
C THR A 64 -13.88 -26.32 -4.47
N THR A 65 -14.14 -26.32 -5.79
CA THR A 65 -14.95 -27.37 -6.43
C THR A 65 -14.16 -28.68 -6.47
N ASP A 66 -14.83 -29.82 -6.23
CA ASP A 66 -14.24 -31.17 -6.22
C ASP A 66 -13.38 -31.54 -5.00
N ASP A 67 -13.21 -30.63 -4.03
CA ASP A 67 -12.61 -30.93 -2.74
C ASP A 67 -13.47 -31.88 -1.91
N THR A 68 -12.82 -32.79 -1.19
CA THR A 68 -13.53 -33.59 -0.18
C THR A 68 -13.54 -32.85 1.14
N VAL A 69 -14.72 -32.50 1.64
CA VAL A 69 -14.92 -31.88 2.96
C VAL A 69 -15.48 -32.91 3.92
N GLN A 70 -14.83 -33.07 5.06
CA GLN A 70 -15.24 -33.93 6.16
C GLN A 70 -15.72 -33.09 7.33
N TYR A 71 -16.89 -33.44 7.86
CA TYR A 71 -17.49 -32.85 9.05
C TYR A 71 -17.50 -33.89 10.17
N GLN A 72 -16.97 -33.52 11.33
CA GLN A 72 -17.07 -34.29 12.57
C GLN A 72 -17.95 -33.55 13.58
N LEU A 73 -18.92 -34.27 14.12
CA LEU A 73 -19.79 -33.85 15.20
C LEU A 73 -19.50 -34.73 16.43
N THR A 74 -19.02 -34.11 17.52
CA THR A 74 -18.79 -34.80 18.80
C THR A 74 -19.83 -34.36 19.82
N LEU A 75 -20.49 -35.34 20.43
CA LEU A 75 -21.57 -35.17 21.40
C LEU A 75 -21.12 -35.67 22.78
N ASN A 76 -21.63 -35.08 23.87
CA ASN A 76 -21.33 -35.54 25.23
C ASN A 76 -22.18 -36.74 25.69
N GLY A 77 -22.86 -37.41 24.75
CA GLY A 77 -23.72 -38.57 24.98
C GLY A 77 -24.18 -39.23 23.67
N THR A 78 -24.76 -40.42 23.77
CA THR A 78 -25.20 -41.20 22.59
C THR A 78 -26.61 -40.78 22.16
N PRO A 79 -26.82 -40.31 20.91
CA PRO A 79 -28.15 -39.94 20.42
C PRO A 79 -28.98 -41.19 20.11
N LEU A 80 -30.32 -41.06 20.14
CA LEU A 80 -31.23 -42.18 19.84
C LEU A 80 -31.33 -42.50 18.34
N ILE A 81 -31.14 -41.50 17.49
CA ILE A 81 -31.07 -41.65 16.04
C ILE A 81 -29.78 -41.02 15.53
N ALA A 82 -29.37 -41.41 14.33
CA ALA A 82 -28.24 -40.79 13.66
C ALA A 82 -28.51 -39.29 13.42
N PRO A 83 -27.61 -38.39 13.85
CA PRO A 83 -27.70 -36.96 13.55
C PRO A 83 -27.80 -36.72 12.04
N GLN A 84 -28.48 -35.67 11.66
CA GLN A 84 -28.55 -35.19 10.29
C GLN A 84 -27.71 -33.92 10.14
N ILE A 85 -27.13 -33.74 8.96
CA ILE A 85 -26.39 -32.56 8.55
C ILE A 85 -27.11 -31.94 7.35
N ASN A 86 -27.30 -30.62 7.39
CA ASN A 86 -27.78 -29.84 6.26
C ASN A 86 -26.66 -28.87 5.83
N ILE A 87 -26.26 -29.01 4.56
CA ILE A 87 -25.16 -28.26 3.97
C ILE A 87 -25.77 -27.20 3.05
N PHE A 88 -25.83 -25.96 3.53
CA PHE A 88 -26.40 -24.82 2.82
C PHE A 88 -27.81 -25.12 2.24
N SER A 89 -27.94 -25.14 0.91
CA SER A 89 -29.17 -25.39 0.16
C SER A 89 -29.26 -26.83 -0.39
N MET A 90 -28.35 -27.73 -0.01
CA MET A 90 -28.32 -29.12 -0.51
C MET A 90 -29.36 -30.03 0.15
N GLY A 91 -29.98 -29.59 1.26
CA GLY A 91 -30.91 -30.39 2.03
C GLY A 91 -30.23 -31.22 3.12
N SER A 92 -31.03 -31.98 3.85
CA SER A 92 -30.59 -32.74 5.02
C SER A 92 -30.19 -34.17 4.66
N THR A 93 -29.09 -34.67 5.22
CA THR A 93 -28.62 -36.05 5.06
C THR A 93 -28.09 -36.64 6.36
N THR A 94 -28.00 -37.96 6.44
CA THR A 94 -27.64 -38.69 7.67
C THR A 94 -26.12 -38.79 7.84
N MET A 95 -25.62 -38.49 9.03
CA MET A 95 -24.23 -38.72 9.41
C MET A 95 -23.99 -40.19 9.77
N SER A 96 -22.78 -40.70 9.56
CA SER A 96 -22.35 -42.05 9.95
C SER A 96 -21.44 -41.99 11.19
N GLY A 97 -21.57 -42.95 12.10
CA GLY A 97 -20.82 -42.90 13.36
C GLY A 97 -21.41 -43.80 14.41
N SER A 98 -20.88 -43.69 15.63
CA SER A 98 -21.39 -44.44 16.77
C SER A 98 -21.06 -43.74 18.08
N ALA A 99 -21.87 -43.99 19.11
CA ALA A 99 -21.73 -43.36 20.42
C ALA A 99 -21.72 -41.82 20.31
N THR A 100 -20.57 -41.20 20.54
CA THR A 100 -20.40 -39.75 20.67
C THR A 100 -19.90 -39.08 19.40
N ASP A 101 -19.30 -39.82 18.46
CA ASP A 101 -18.64 -39.25 17.29
C ASP A 101 -19.34 -39.64 15.99
N TRP A 102 -19.66 -38.61 15.20
CA TRP A 102 -20.42 -38.72 13.97
C TRP A 102 -19.73 -37.95 12.86
N PHE A 103 -19.71 -38.54 11.67
CA PHE A 103 -18.94 -38.10 10.53
C PHE A 103 -19.81 -37.99 9.28
N TYR A 104 -19.52 -37.01 8.44
CA TYR A 104 -20.05 -36.93 7.10
C TYR A 104 -18.97 -36.41 6.17
N SER A 105 -18.84 -37.01 4.99
CA SER A 105 -17.90 -36.57 3.96
C SER A 105 -18.68 -36.35 2.68
N THR A 106 -18.40 -35.26 1.98
CA THR A 106 -18.94 -34.98 0.66
C THR A 106 -17.90 -34.31 -0.21
N THR A 107 -18.11 -34.39 -1.52
CA THR A 107 -17.37 -33.61 -2.50
C THR A 107 -18.08 -32.28 -2.69
N THR A 108 -17.35 -31.18 -2.62
CA THR A 108 -17.85 -29.83 -2.89
C THR A 108 -18.24 -29.70 -4.36
N ALA A 109 -19.25 -28.88 -4.62
CA ALA A 109 -19.70 -28.57 -5.97
C ALA A 109 -19.58 -27.08 -6.24
N SER A 110 -19.50 -26.70 -7.52
CA SER A 110 -19.43 -25.30 -7.96
C SER A 110 -20.64 -24.45 -7.57
N THR A 111 -21.74 -25.08 -7.13
CA THR A 111 -22.93 -24.41 -6.61
C THR A 111 -22.85 -24.10 -5.10
N TRP A 112 -21.77 -24.47 -4.42
CA TRP A 112 -21.58 -24.15 -3.01
C TRP A 112 -21.35 -22.65 -2.85
N THR A 113 -21.91 -22.09 -1.79
CA THR A 113 -21.74 -20.68 -1.42
C THR A 113 -21.27 -20.61 0.02
N ASP A 114 -20.64 -19.50 0.39
CA ASP A 114 -20.34 -19.19 1.79
C ASP A 114 -21.60 -19.28 2.65
N GLY A 115 -21.47 -19.86 3.83
CA GLY A 115 -22.60 -19.92 4.76
C GLY A 115 -22.40 -20.80 5.99
N LEU A 116 -23.51 -21.06 6.68
CA LEU A 116 -23.55 -21.89 7.87
C LEU A 116 -24.02 -23.31 7.52
N VAL A 117 -23.23 -24.30 7.91
CA VAL A 117 -23.66 -25.71 7.91
C VAL A 117 -24.45 -25.96 9.19
N THR A 118 -25.67 -26.47 9.07
CA THR A 118 -26.57 -26.71 10.21
C THR A 118 -26.65 -28.20 10.52
N PHE A 119 -26.43 -28.56 11.78
CA PHE A 119 -26.64 -29.92 12.27
C PHE A 119 -28.02 -30.00 12.93
N GLN A 120 -28.80 -31.01 12.54
CA GLN A 120 -30.13 -31.26 13.10
C GLN A 120 -30.15 -32.64 13.75
N MET A 121 -30.69 -32.71 14.96
CA MET A 121 -30.95 -33.99 15.63
C MET A 121 -32.44 -34.07 15.98
N SER A 122 -33.10 -35.15 15.58
CA SER A 122 -34.36 -35.47 16.25
C SER A 122 -34.01 -36.13 17.57
N VAL A 123 -34.57 -35.60 18.65
CA VAL A 123 -34.36 -36.16 19.98
C VAL A 123 -35.70 -36.28 20.67
N GLY A 124 -36.30 -37.47 20.51
CA GLY A 124 -37.40 -37.96 21.34
C GLY A 124 -38.62 -38.47 20.55
N GLY A 125 -39.02 -39.70 20.86
CA GLY A 125 -40.36 -40.25 20.61
C GLY A 125 -40.38 -41.55 19.80
N THR A 126 -41.03 -42.59 20.33
CA THR A 126 -41.36 -43.83 19.60
C THR A 126 -41.95 -43.55 18.22
N THR A 127 -41.68 -44.47 17.28
CA THR A 127 -42.15 -44.48 15.88
C THR A 127 -43.41 -43.64 15.65
N GLY A 128 -43.26 -42.48 15.00
CA GLY A 128 -44.38 -41.65 14.54
C GLY A 128 -44.61 -40.31 15.24
N ALA A 129 -43.76 -39.86 16.17
CA ALA A 129 -43.83 -38.51 16.73
C ALA A 129 -42.41 -37.89 16.84
N GLU A 130 -41.92 -37.36 15.72
CA GLU A 130 -40.63 -36.67 15.63
C GLU A 130 -40.70 -35.32 16.38
N ALA A 131 -40.11 -35.23 17.57
CA ALA A 131 -39.71 -33.95 18.14
C ALA A 131 -38.32 -33.58 17.60
N THR A 132 -38.26 -32.73 16.57
CA THR A 132 -37.00 -32.16 16.07
C THR A 132 -36.51 -31.12 17.07
N THR A 133 -35.38 -31.36 17.74
CA THR A 133 -34.71 -30.31 18.53
C THR A 133 -33.49 -29.87 17.75
N THR A 134 -33.57 -28.69 17.13
CA THR A 134 -32.42 -28.10 16.46
C THR A 134 -31.40 -27.70 17.53
N VAL A 135 -30.28 -28.42 17.62
CA VAL A 135 -29.11 -27.94 18.35
C VAL A 135 -28.38 -26.98 17.43
N THR A 136 -28.83 -25.73 17.40
CA THR A 136 -28.05 -24.63 16.83
C THR A 136 -27.01 -24.20 17.84
N GLN A 137 -25.73 -24.36 17.51
CA GLN A 137 -24.66 -23.82 18.33
C GLN A 137 -24.68 -22.30 18.23
N ALA A 138 -25.18 -21.63 19.26
CA ALA A 138 -25.14 -20.18 19.38
C ALA A 138 -23.70 -19.64 19.56
N ASP A 139 -22.72 -20.51 19.81
CA ASP A 139 -21.33 -20.16 20.14
C ASP A 139 -20.32 -20.32 18.98
N LEU A 140 -20.76 -20.66 17.76
CA LEU A 140 -19.91 -20.58 16.54
C LEU A 140 -20.30 -19.35 15.74
N THR A 141 -19.86 -18.19 16.19
CA THR A 141 -20.08 -16.93 15.47
C THR A 141 -19.10 -16.81 14.29
N GLY A 142 -19.40 -17.46 13.16
CA GLY A 142 -18.63 -17.37 11.90
C GLY A 142 -19.11 -18.39 10.84
N ALA A 143 -18.85 -18.13 9.55
CA ALA A 143 -19.13 -19.10 8.48
C ALA A 143 -18.30 -20.38 8.71
N ASN A 144 -18.90 -21.57 8.55
CA ASN A 144 -18.22 -22.84 8.83
C ASN A 144 -17.33 -23.33 7.66
N VAL A 145 -17.60 -22.80 6.46
CA VAL A 145 -16.83 -23.03 5.23
C VAL A 145 -16.87 -21.73 4.45
N THR A 146 -15.70 -21.27 4.01
CA THR A 146 -15.54 -20.11 3.12
C THR A 146 -15.03 -20.64 1.79
N PHE A 147 -15.80 -20.44 0.73
CA PHE A 147 -15.47 -20.86 -0.62
C PHE A 147 -14.66 -19.76 -1.29
N ASP A 148 -13.50 -20.13 -1.79
CA ASP A 148 -12.75 -19.19 -2.58
C ASP A 148 -13.26 -19.19 -4.02
N THR A 149 -13.69 -18.02 -4.47
CA THR A 149 -14.18 -17.80 -5.83
C THR A 149 -13.37 -16.75 -6.56
N THR A 150 -12.41 -16.13 -5.88
CA THR A 150 -11.64 -15.03 -6.46
C THR A 150 -10.39 -15.63 -7.08
N GLY A 151 -10.12 -15.29 -8.34
CA GLY A 151 -8.85 -15.63 -8.95
C GLY A 151 -7.76 -14.67 -8.49
N PRO A 152 -6.49 -15.08 -8.56
CA PRO A 152 -5.38 -14.19 -8.23
C PRO A 152 -5.32 -13.05 -9.23
N THR A 153 -4.76 -11.92 -8.79
CA THR A 153 -4.45 -10.78 -9.64
C THR A 153 -2.97 -10.45 -9.56
N LEU A 154 -2.37 -10.05 -10.68
CA LEU A 154 -1.05 -9.44 -10.70
C LEU A 154 -1.21 -7.95 -10.33
N ASP A 155 -0.72 -7.59 -9.15
CA ASP A 155 -0.93 -6.25 -8.59
C ASP A 155 0.17 -5.27 -9.01
N SER A 156 1.42 -5.75 -9.11
CA SER A 156 2.55 -4.89 -9.47
C SER A 156 3.76 -5.68 -9.96
N ILE A 157 4.63 -4.96 -10.68
CA ILE A 157 5.94 -5.43 -11.12
C ILE A 157 6.98 -4.39 -10.73
N ALA A 158 8.01 -4.81 -10.01
CA ALA A 158 9.12 -3.94 -9.64
C ALA A 158 10.42 -4.48 -10.23
N TRP A 159 11.30 -3.60 -10.67
CA TRP A 159 12.64 -3.95 -11.16
C TRP A 159 13.70 -3.65 -10.10
N THR A 160 14.78 -4.42 -10.11
CA THR A 160 15.99 -4.15 -9.32
C THR A 160 17.22 -4.25 -10.22
N ASP A 161 17.88 -3.10 -10.39
CA ASP A 161 19.20 -2.99 -11.02
C ASP A 161 20.23 -3.73 -10.16
N THR A 162 20.80 -4.81 -10.70
CA THR A 162 21.75 -5.65 -9.97
C THR A 162 23.20 -5.34 -10.34
N ASP A 163 23.45 -4.78 -11.53
CA ASP A 163 24.79 -4.50 -12.05
C ASP A 163 25.14 -3.00 -12.14
N SER A 164 24.25 -2.13 -11.68
CA SER A 164 24.38 -0.67 -11.72
C SER A 164 24.52 -0.12 -13.14
N SER A 165 24.00 -0.84 -14.14
CA SER A 165 24.05 -0.42 -15.53
C SER A 165 22.99 0.62 -15.88
N THR A 166 22.03 0.89 -14.99
CA THR A 166 20.92 1.83 -15.16
C THR A 166 20.05 1.56 -16.39
N GLN A 167 20.15 0.34 -16.95
CA GLN A 167 19.44 -0.16 -18.13
C GLN A 167 19.13 -1.64 -17.93
N PHE A 168 18.08 -2.14 -18.58
CA PHE A 168 17.67 -3.51 -18.36
C PHE A 168 18.73 -4.45 -18.89
N SER A 169 19.25 -5.27 -17.98
CA SER A 169 20.29 -6.24 -18.27
C SER A 169 19.81 -7.66 -17.99
N ALA A 170 20.49 -8.63 -18.58
CA ALA A 170 20.28 -10.05 -18.27
C ALA A 170 20.65 -10.42 -16.81
N THR A 171 21.20 -9.47 -16.03
CA THR A 171 21.53 -9.68 -14.62
C THR A 171 20.47 -9.12 -13.67
N ASP A 172 19.53 -8.34 -14.19
CA ASP A 172 18.51 -7.70 -13.38
C ASP A 172 17.37 -8.63 -13.00
N THR A 173 16.62 -8.20 -11.99
CA THR A 173 15.49 -8.98 -11.49
C THR A 173 14.20 -8.17 -11.51
N PHE A 174 13.11 -8.87 -11.82
CA PHE A 174 11.74 -8.38 -11.78
C PHE A 174 11.00 -9.14 -10.70
N LEU A 175 10.35 -8.40 -9.81
CA LEU A 175 9.52 -8.90 -8.73
C LEU A 175 8.06 -8.70 -9.09
N LEU A 176 7.38 -9.80 -9.43
CA LEU A 176 5.94 -9.83 -9.66
C LEU A 176 5.25 -10.08 -8.33
N THR A 177 4.29 -9.23 -7.98
CA THR A 177 3.49 -9.38 -6.73
C THR A 177 2.06 -9.72 -7.09
N PHE A 178 1.59 -10.86 -6.59
CA PHE A 178 0.21 -11.32 -6.74
C PHE A 178 -0.60 -11.02 -5.47
N SER A 179 -1.91 -10.86 -5.63
CA SER A 179 -2.85 -10.57 -4.54
C SER A 179 -3.01 -11.72 -3.54
N GLU A 180 -2.61 -12.94 -3.92
CA GLU A 180 -2.71 -14.14 -3.09
C GLU A 180 -1.65 -15.20 -3.43
N THR A 181 -1.70 -16.34 -2.73
CA THR A 181 -0.75 -17.43 -2.89
C THR A 181 -1.00 -18.19 -4.20
N MET A 182 0.03 -18.30 -5.03
CA MET A 182 -0.03 -18.89 -6.37
C MET A 182 0.25 -20.39 -6.41
N ALA A 183 -0.20 -21.07 -7.46
CA ALA A 183 0.28 -22.42 -7.81
C ALA A 183 1.72 -22.35 -8.33
N THR A 184 2.67 -22.30 -7.40
CA THR A 184 4.10 -22.08 -7.71
C THR A 184 4.71 -23.19 -8.58
N THR A 185 4.13 -24.39 -8.56
CA THR A 185 4.59 -25.55 -9.34
C THR A 185 4.21 -25.49 -10.83
N THR A 186 3.20 -24.70 -11.19
CA THR A 186 2.76 -24.53 -12.60
C THR A 186 3.40 -23.32 -13.27
N LEU A 187 4.05 -22.44 -12.51
CA LEU A 187 4.74 -21.25 -12.98
C LEU A 187 6.25 -21.50 -13.01
N THR A 188 6.67 -22.42 -13.87
CA THR A 188 8.07 -22.76 -14.06
C THR A 188 8.69 -21.92 -15.17
N GLY A 189 10.03 -21.78 -15.18
CA GLY A 189 10.74 -20.93 -16.15
C GLY A 189 10.46 -21.26 -17.62
N ALA A 190 10.07 -22.52 -17.94
CA ALA A 190 9.69 -22.93 -19.29
C ALA A 190 8.31 -22.41 -19.71
N ASP A 191 7.40 -22.22 -18.76
CA ASP A 191 6.00 -21.87 -19.01
C ASP A 191 5.77 -20.35 -18.93
N LEU A 192 6.60 -19.63 -18.16
CA LEU A 192 6.46 -18.18 -17.90
C LEU A 192 6.25 -17.35 -19.17
N ALA A 193 7.02 -17.62 -20.22
CA ALA A 193 6.93 -16.88 -21.48
C ALA A 193 5.54 -17.01 -22.15
N THR A 194 4.85 -18.13 -21.91
CA THR A 194 3.51 -18.39 -22.48
C THR A 194 2.39 -17.97 -21.55
N VAL A 195 2.57 -18.13 -20.24
CA VAL A 195 1.48 -17.95 -19.28
C VAL A 195 1.38 -16.52 -18.76
N LEU A 196 2.46 -15.74 -18.75
CA LEU A 196 2.46 -14.34 -18.35
C LEU A 196 2.24 -13.36 -19.54
N ALA A 197 2.10 -13.89 -20.75
CA ALA A 197 1.82 -13.16 -22.00
C ALA A 197 2.54 -11.80 -22.13
N LEU A 198 3.88 -11.85 -22.06
CA LEU A 198 4.70 -10.65 -22.16
C LEU A 198 4.63 -10.05 -23.58
N THR A 199 4.45 -8.73 -23.69
CA THR A 199 4.31 -8.03 -24.97
C THR A 199 5.65 -7.84 -25.70
N ASN A 200 5.57 -7.36 -26.95
CA ASN A 200 6.71 -7.00 -27.81
C ASN A 200 7.78 -8.08 -28.01
N SER A 201 7.40 -9.36 -27.87
CA SER A 201 8.27 -10.54 -28.08
C SER A 201 9.45 -10.63 -27.10
N HIS A 202 9.35 -9.97 -25.95
CA HIS A 202 10.32 -10.16 -24.87
C HIS A 202 10.21 -11.57 -24.29
N VAL A 203 11.34 -12.08 -23.79
CA VAL A 203 11.42 -13.41 -23.20
C VAL A 203 12.04 -13.33 -21.81
N PHE A 204 11.46 -14.07 -20.87
CA PHE A 204 12.10 -14.30 -19.57
C PHE A 204 13.33 -15.20 -19.74
N SER A 205 14.27 -15.07 -18.82
CA SER A 205 15.46 -15.93 -18.79
C SER A 205 15.05 -17.39 -18.67
N THR A 206 15.62 -18.22 -19.53
CA THR A 206 15.45 -19.68 -19.50
C THR A 206 16.58 -20.38 -18.75
N THR A 207 17.63 -19.64 -18.39
CA THR A 207 18.84 -20.16 -17.71
C THR A 207 18.82 -19.89 -16.21
N THR A 208 18.15 -18.81 -15.78
CA THR A 208 17.94 -18.48 -14.37
C THR A 208 16.56 -18.96 -13.95
N ALA A 209 16.51 -19.86 -12.97
CA ALA A 209 15.22 -20.37 -12.49
C ALA A 209 14.44 -19.26 -11.76
N PRO A 210 13.11 -19.16 -11.98
CA PRO A 210 12.26 -18.31 -11.15
C PRO A 210 12.34 -18.72 -9.69
N SER A 211 12.18 -17.76 -8.79
CA SER A 211 12.12 -18.03 -7.35
C SER A 211 10.89 -17.40 -6.72
N TRP A 212 10.26 -18.14 -5.81
CA TRP A 212 9.11 -17.70 -5.06
C TRP A 212 9.50 -17.34 -3.63
N ASN A 213 8.85 -16.32 -3.07
CA ASN A 213 8.91 -16.10 -1.63
C ASN A 213 8.22 -17.26 -0.86
N THR A 214 8.48 -17.38 0.44
CA THR A 214 7.89 -18.45 1.28
C THR A 214 6.37 -18.43 1.30
N ALA A 215 5.75 -17.26 1.10
CA ALA A 215 4.30 -17.10 1.06
C ALA A 215 3.66 -17.49 -0.29
N GLY A 216 4.46 -17.70 -1.34
CA GLY A 216 3.99 -17.98 -2.70
C GLY A 216 3.24 -16.82 -3.37
N THR A 217 3.41 -15.59 -2.89
CA THR A 217 2.73 -14.38 -3.39
C THR A 217 3.63 -13.50 -4.26
N GLN A 218 4.95 -13.75 -4.23
CA GLN A 218 5.92 -12.97 -4.98
C GLN A 218 6.82 -13.89 -5.78
N LEU A 219 6.96 -13.57 -7.07
CA LEU A 219 7.75 -14.29 -8.05
C LEU A 219 8.88 -13.37 -8.53
N THR A 220 10.11 -13.77 -8.25
CA THR A 220 11.31 -13.12 -8.76
C THR A 220 11.81 -13.83 -10.01
N ILE A 221 11.97 -13.07 -11.09
CA ILE A 221 12.42 -13.55 -12.40
C ILE A 221 13.50 -12.64 -12.97
N THR A 222 14.25 -13.14 -13.94
CA THR A 222 15.25 -12.37 -14.69
C THR A 222 14.83 -12.33 -16.14
N LEU A 223 15.08 -11.22 -16.85
CA LEU A 223 14.84 -11.16 -18.30
C LEU A 223 15.96 -11.89 -19.06
N GLY A 224 15.63 -12.39 -20.25
CA GLY A 224 16.64 -12.91 -21.17
C GLY A 224 17.53 -11.80 -21.73
N ALA A 225 18.72 -12.16 -22.20
CA ALA A 225 19.60 -11.23 -22.92
C ALA A 225 18.87 -10.62 -24.14
N ASP A 226 19.19 -9.35 -24.45
CA ASP A 226 18.68 -8.58 -25.60
C ASP A 226 17.24 -8.04 -25.51
N THR A 227 16.70 -7.78 -24.31
CA THR A 227 15.38 -7.16 -24.16
C THR A 227 15.49 -5.69 -23.74
N THR A 228 15.24 -4.77 -24.69
CA THR A 228 14.99 -3.36 -24.36
C THR A 228 13.50 -3.24 -24.05
N VAL A 229 13.15 -3.23 -22.77
CA VAL A 229 11.77 -3.01 -22.33
C VAL A 229 11.51 -1.51 -22.36
N THR A 230 10.40 -1.12 -22.97
CA THR A 230 9.92 0.27 -23.07
C THR A 230 8.72 0.45 -22.16
N GLY A 231 8.36 1.68 -21.78
CA GLY A 231 7.16 1.96 -20.97
C GLY A 231 5.81 1.56 -21.60
N THR A 232 5.81 0.94 -22.77
CA THR A 232 4.62 0.36 -23.41
C THR A 232 4.49 -1.16 -23.19
N ASP A 233 5.49 -1.78 -22.58
CA ASP A 233 5.50 -3.21 -22.35
C ASP A 233 4.66 -3.62 -21.15
N THR A 234 3.92 -4.71 -21.29
CA THR A 234 3.01 -5.20 -20.26
C THR A 234 3.12 -6.71 -20.07
N VAL A 235 2.76 -7.15 -18.87
CA VAL A 235 2.51 -8.55 -18.51
C VAL A 235 1.02 -8.73 -18.30
N ASP A 236 0.45 -9.72 -18.97
CA ASP A 236 -0.96 -10.09 -18.84
C ASP A 236 -1.07 -11.59 -18.53
N PRO A 237 -1.22 -11.97 -17.26
CA PRO A 237 -1.36 -13.38 -16.91
C PRO A 237 -2.57 -14.03 -17.60
N THR A 238 -2.33 -15.14 -18.28
CA THR A 238 -3.38 -15.94 -18.92
C THR A 238 -4.18 -16.73 -17.88
N SER A 239 -5.32 -17.31 -18.29
CA SER A 239 -6.10 -18.23 -17.45
C SER A 239 -5.37 -19.53 -17.06
N ALA A 240 -4.16 -19.77 -17.58
CA ALA A 240 -3.29 -20.86 -17.15
C ALA A 240 -2.53 -20.53 -15.85
N VAL A 241 -2.36 -19.24 -15.55
CA VAL A 241 -1.89 -18.76 -14.25
C VAL A 241 -3.01 -18.99 -13.25
N LYS A 242 -2.67 -19.63 -12.12
CA LYS A 242 -3.64 -20.06 -11.12
C LYS A 242 -3.12 -19.79 -9.72
N ASP A 243 -4.04 -19.59 -8.80
CA ASP A 243 -3.73 -19.59 -7.36
C ASP A 243 -3.36 -21.01 -6.88
N ALA A 244 -2.98 -21.13 -5.60
CA ALA A 244 -2.62 -22.41 -4.98
C ALA A 244 -3.77 -23.43 -4.95
N ILE A 245 -5.00 -23.00 -5.25
CA ILE A 245 -6.21 -23.80 -5.16
C ILE A 245 -6.81 -24.09 -6.55
N GLY A 246 -6.22 -23.57 -7.63
CA GLY A 246 -6.53 -23.88 -9.02
C GLY A 246 -7.48 -22.91 -9.74
N ILE A 247 -7.89 -21.81 -9.10
CA ILE A 247 -8.69 -20.76 -9.75
C ILE A 247 -7.78 -19.96 -10.69
N ALA A 248 -8.30 -19.70 -11.89
CA ALA A 248 -7.57 -18.98 -12.93
C ALA A 248 -7.42 -17.49 -12.57
N ASP A 249 -6.33 -16.91 -13.04
CA ASP A 249 -6.03 -15.48 -12.90
C ASP A 249 -7.18 -14.58 -13.36
N ALA A 250 -7.40 -13.52 -12.58
CA ALA A 250 -8.46 -12.54 -12.73
C ALA A 250 -7.93 -11.12 -12.98
N THR A 251 -6.67 -10.98 -13.39
CA THR A 251 -6.04 -9.71 -13.75
C THR A 251 -6.83 -9.08 -14.90
N ALA A 252 -7.55 -8.00 -14.61
CA ALA A 252 -8.46 -7.40 -15.59
C ALA A 252 -7.75 -6.54 -16.64
N ALA A 253 -6.58 -6.00 -16.30
CA ALA A 253 -5.79 -5.14 -17.16
C ALA A 253 -4.31 -5.53 -17.05
N ALA A 254 -3.65 -5.62 -18.21
CA ALA A 254 -2.23 -5.91 -18.27
C ALA A 254 -1.42 -4.89 -17.45
N VAL A 255 -0.42 -5.39 -16.72
CA VAL A 255 0.42 -4.58 -15.84
C VAL A 255 1.64 -4.12 -16.61
N THR A 256 1.86 -2.81 -16.66
CA THR A 256 3.03 -2.22 -17.34
C THR A 256 4.31 -2.62 -16.64
N LEU A 257 5.31 -3.02 -17.41
CA LEU A 257 6.67 -3.16 -16.91
C LEU A 257 7.25 -1.78 -16.58
N PRO A 258 8.17 -1.70 -15.60
CA PRO A 258 9.00 -0.52 -15.41
C PRO A 258 9.74 -0.16 -16.71
N ASP A 259 9.96 1.13 -16.93
CA ASP A 259 10.73 1.68 -18.06
C ASP A 259 12.05 2.24 -17.50
N ASP A 260 13.18 1.82 -18.07
CA ASP A 260 14.50 2.40 -17.77
C ASP A 260 15.21 2.97 -19.00
N SER A 261 14.50 3.02 -20.13
CA SER A 261 15.04 3.50 -21.38
C SER A 261 15.17 5.03 -21.32
N SER A 262 16.41 5.51 -21.21
CA SER A 262 16.65 6.95 -21.17
C SER A 262 16.35 7.62 -22.53
N PRO A 263 15.72 8.80 -22.56
CA PRO A 263 15.49 9.53 -23.81
C PRO A 263 16.81 10.05 -24.40
N GLY A 264 16.77 10.44 -25.67
CA GLY A 264 17.94 10.96 -26.39
C GLY A 264 18.42 12.29 -25.81
N THR A 265 19.74 12.50 -25.77
CA THR A 265 20.35 13.76 -25.31
C THR A 265 19.78 14.98 -26.05
N PRO A 266 19.44 16.08 -25.36
CA PRO A 266 18.96 17.29 -26.00
C PRO A 266 19.93 17.85 -27.03
N ALA A 267 19.45 18.03 -28.25
CA ALA A 267 20.10 18.78 -29.31
C ALA A 267 19.65 20.25 -29.26
N GLY A 268 20.55 21.18 -29.57
CA GLY A 268 20.29 22.63 -29.51
C GLY A 268 21.39 23.40 -28.80
N PRO A 269 21.72 23.07 -27.54
CA PRO A 269 22.87 23.67 -26.86
C PRO A 269 24.17 23.41 -27.64
N ALA A 270 24.76 24.48 -28.20
CA ALA A 270 26.04 24.43 -28.90
C ALA A 270 26.85 25.70 -28.62
N ASP A 271 28.16 25.54 -28.38
CA ASP A 271 29.05 26.66 -28.09
C ASP A 271 29.00 27.70 -29.22
N THR A 272 28.60 28.92 -28.88
CA THR A 272 28.35 29.97 -29.86
C THR A 272 28.85 31.33 -29.37
N THR A 273 29.47 32.10 -30.27
CA THR A 273 29.76 33.53 -30.03
C THR A 273 28.89 34.37 -30.96
N ASN A 274 28.13 35.31 -30.42
CA ASN A 274 27.30 36.21 -31.21
C ASN A 274 27.34 37.66 -30.68
N GLN A 275 27.00 38.61 -31.54
CA GLN A 275 26.73 39.99 -31.14
C GLN A 275 25.23 40.18 -30.93
N GLY A 276 24.82 40.69 -29.78
CA GLY A 276 23.39 40.84 -29.44
C GLY A 276 22.73 39.53 -29.03
N SER A 277 21.40 39.43 -29.15
CA SER A 277 20.64 38.27 -28.64
C SER A 277 20.60 37.07 -29.61
N LEU A 278 20.50 35.86 -29.06
CA LEU A 278 20.27 34.59 -29.77
C LEU A 278 18.98 33.91 -29.32
N GLN A 279 18.37 33.14 -30.21
CA GLN A 279 17.27 32.21 -29.90
C GLN A 279 17.79 30.78 -30.02
N VAL A 280 17.62 29.98 -28.97
CA VAL A 280 18.06 28.56 -28.94
C VAL A 280 16.84 27.66 -28.93
N LEU A 281 16.70 26.86 -29.99
CA LEU A 281 15.73 25.77 -30.09
C LEU A 281 16.34 24.50 -29.50
N ILE A 282 15.62 23.81 -28.63
CA ILE A 282 16.03 22.52 -28.05
C ILE A 282 15.06 21.42 -28.46
N THR A 283 15.59 20.27 -28.87
CA THR A 283 14.82 19.06 -29.20
C THR A 283 15.47 17.82 -28.58
N SER A 284 14.69 16.85 -28.10
CA SER A 284 15.18 15.59 -27.56
C SER A 284 14.26 14.44 -28.00
N ALA A 285 14.82 13.44 -28.67
CA ALA A 285 14.06 12.29 -29.17
C ALA A 285 13.63 11.38 -28.00
N GLY A 286 12.36 10.95 -27.99
CA GLY A 286 11.83 10.09 -26.92
C GLY A 286 11.53 10.81 -25.59
N SER A 287 11.80 12.12 -25.49
CA SER A 287 11.42 12.90 -24.32
C SER A 287 9.95 13.34 -24.36
N SER A 288 9.26 13.26 -23.22
CA SER A 288 7.98 13.94 -22.97
C SER A 288 8.19 15.39 -22.54
N GLN A 289 9.34 15.67 -21.91
CA GLN A 289 9.69 16.99 -21.38
C GLN A 289 11.19 17.25 -21.51
N ILE A 290 11.56 18.50 -21.71
CA ILE A 290 12.95 18.95 -21.63
C ILE A 290 13.05 19.99 -20.50
N ARG A 291 14.10 19.90 -19.69
CA ARG A 291 14.43 20.90 -18.67
C ARG A 291 15.80 21.50 -18.92
N TYR A 292 15.97 22.76 -18.56
CA TYR A 292 17.22 23.48 -18.77
C TYR A 292 17.56 24.47 -17.64
N THR A 293 18.82 24.87 -17.59
CA THR A 293 19.36 25.89 -16.69
C THR A 293 20.29 26.81 -17.48
N THR A 294 20.33 28.08 -17.11
CA THR A 294 21.17 29.10 -17.74
C THR A 294 22.28 29.62 -16.83
N ASP A 295 22.29 29.19 -15.57
CA ASP A 295 23.30 29.53 -14.57
C ASP A 295 24.45 28.49 -14.50
N GLY A 296 24.44 27.49 -15.38
CA GLY A 296 25.41 26.40 -15.42
C GLY A 296 25.18 25.30 -14.39
N THR A 297 24.14 25.37 -13.55
CA THR A 297 23.76 24.26 -12.66
C THR A 297 23.25 23.06 -13.47
N THR A 298 23.37 21.84 -12.96
CA THR A 298 22.95 20.64 -13.71
C THR A 298 21.44 20.42 -13.58
N PRO A 299 20.66 20.45 -14.67
CA PRO A 299 19.23 20.14 -14.62
C PRO A 299 18.99 18.64 -14.40
N THR A 300 17.84 18.31 -13.82
CA THR A 300 17.30 16.94 -13.68
C THR A 300 15.82 16.95 -14.04
N CYS A 301 15.14 15.81 -14.07
CA CYS A 301 13.68 15.78 -14.32
C CYS A 301 12.83 16.50 -13.26
N SER A 302 13.42 16.83 -12.11
CA SER A 302 12.80 17.61 -11.04
C SER A 302 13.43 18.99 -10.81
N VAL A 303 14.55 19.31 -11.47
CA VAL A 303 15.33 20.54 -11.25
C VAL A 303 15.62 21.25 -12.57
N GLY A 304 15.33 22.54 -12.63
CA GLY A 304 15.51 23.38 -13.83
C GLY A 304 14.19 23.85 -14.43
N THR A 305 14.30 24.73 -15.41
CA THR A 305 13.16 25.35 -16.10
C THR A 305 12.64 24.42 -17.18
N VAL A 306 11.32 24.22 -17.27
CA VAL A 306 10.71 23.42 -18.34
C VAL A 306 10.83 24.19 -19.66
N TYR A 307 11.34 23.53 -20.69
CA TYR A 307 11.43 24.07 -22.04
C TYR A 307 10.06 24.02 -22.72
N THR A 308 9.45 25.19 -22.92
CA THR A 308 8.15 25.32 -23.60
C THR A 308 8.22 26.19 -24.85
N ALA A 309 9.31 26.94 -25.05
CA ALA A 309 9.56 27.81 -26.18
C ALA A 309 11.07 28.10 -26.29
N ASP A 310 11.49 28.60 -27.45
CA ASP A 310 12.87 28.98 -27.73
C ASP A 310 13.45 29.91 -26.65
N ILE A 311 14.69 29.63 -26.24
CA ILE A 311 15.36 30.37 -25.15
C ILE A 311 16.05 31.60 -25.75
N SER A 312 15.74 32.78 -25.20
CA SER A 312 16.42 34.02 -25.55
C SER A 312 17.67 34.22 -24.69
N ILE A 313 18.84 34.31 -25.33
CA ILE A 313 20.13 34.53 -24.68
C ILE A 313 20.65 35.91 -25.09
N SER A 314 20.70 36.85 -24.15
CA SER A 314 21.17 38.22 -24.36
C SER A 314 22.48 38.55 -23.64
N GLU A 315 22.99 37.65 -22.80
CA GLU A 315 24.23 37.80 -22.04
C GLU A 315 25.02 36.48 -22.06
N THR A 316 26.32 36.56 -21.78
CA THR A 316 27.19 35.39 -21.74
C THR A 316 26.79 34.45 -20.61
N LEU A 317 26.45 33.20 -20.92
CA LEU A 317 25.98 32.22 -19.96
C LEU A 317 26.25 30.77 -20.40
N THR A 318 26.04 29.83 -19.48
CA THR A 318 26.13 28.39 -19.77
C THR A 318 24.74 27.79 -19.76
N LEU A 319 24.31 27.28 -20.91
CA LEU A 319 23.05 26.57 -21.08
C LEU A 319 23.29 25.07 -20.91
N LYS A 320 22.59 24.45 -19.96
CA LYS A 320 22.51 23.00 -19.83
C LYS A 320 21.09 22.52 -20.01
N ALA A 321 20.89 21.37 -20.64
CA ALA A 321 19.58 20.79 -20.87
C ALA A 321 19.57 19.26 -20.67
N VAL A 322 18.45 18.74 -20.20
CA VAL A 322 18.17 17.31 -20.02
C VAL A 322 16.78 16.97 -20.57
N GLY A 323 16.66 15.85 -21.27
CA GLY A 323 15.38 15.28 -21.71
C GLY A 323 14.87 14.28 -20.66
N CYS A 324 13.56 14.24 -20.47
CA CYS A 324 12.86 13.36 -19.54
C CYS A 324 11.72 12.68 -20.29
N ASP A 325 11.50 11.39 -20.03
CA ASP A 325 10.36 10.64 -20.56
C ASP A 325 9.17 10.66 -19.57
N GLU A 326 8.09 9.94 -19.90
CA GLU A 326 6.90 9.81 -19.02
C GLU A 326 7.17 8.98 -17.75
N ALA A 327 8.24 8.18 -17.74
CA ALA A 327 8.66 7.35 -16.61
C ALA A 327 9.71 8.04 -15.71
N ASP A 328 9.98 9.33 -15.94
CA ASP A 328 10.98 10.14 -15.25
C ASP A 328 12.45 9.68 -15.47
N ASN A 329 12.75 8.90 -16.52
CA ASN A 329 14.12 8.60 -16.91
C ASN A 329 14.77 9.83 -17.56
N ALA A 330 16.00 10.14 -17.14
CA ALA A 330 16.73 11.30 -17.60
C ALA A 330 17.74 10.94 -18.70
N SER A 331 17.80 11.73 -19.76
CA SER A 331 18.88 11.66 -20.74
C SER A 331 20.22 12.08 -20.13
N SER A 332 21.30 11.89 -20.89
CA SER A 332 22.54 12.63 -20.59
C SER A 332 22.33 14.15 -20.75
N VAL A 333 23.11 14.94 -20.01
CA VAL A 333 22.97 16.40 -19.98
C VAL A 333 23.75 17.03 -21.14
N ALA A 334 23.06 17.77 -22.00
CA ALA A 334 23.69 18.65 -22.98
C ALA A 334 24.18 19.92 -22.30
N SER A 335 25.36 20.42 -22.68
CA SER A 335 25.96 21.62 -22.08
C SER A 335 26.66 22.44 -23.15
N ALA A 336 26.42 23.76 -23.16
CA ALA A 336 27.08 24.69 -24.06
C ALA A 336 27.26 26.07 -23.43
N VAL A 337 28.32 26.77 -23.84
CA VAL A 337 28.64 28.15 -23.45
C VAL A 337 28.27 29.10 -24.58
N TYR A 338 27.42 30.06 -24.27
CA TYR A 338 27.03 31.15 -25.17
C TYR A 338 27.78 32.41 -24.77
N THR A 339 28.57 32.97 -25.69
CA THR A 339 29.31 34.22 -25.48
C THR A 339 28.64 35.34 -26.25
N ILE A 340 28.06 36.31 -25.54
CA ILE A 340 27.43 37.49 -26.16
C ILE A 340 28.35 38.68 -26.03
N THR A 341 28.76 39.26 -27.16
CA THR A 341 29.56 40.49 -27.19
C THR A 341 28.67 41.70 -27.48
N THR A 342 28.82 42.76 -26.69
CA THR A 342 28.19 44.05 -26.98
C THR A 342 29.01 44.77 -28.04
N ALA A 343 28.34 45.29 -29.08
CA ALA A 343 29.00 46.11 -30.08
C ALA A 343 29.66 47.34 -29.43
N SER A 344 30.99 47.38 -29.44
CA SER A 344 31.76 48.55 -29.04
C SER A 344 31.46 49.70 -30.01
N SER A 345 30.70 50.70 -29.56
CA SER A 345 30.56 51.96 -30.29
C SER A 345 31.88 52.72 -30.19
N GLY A 346 32.75 52.55 -31.19
CA GLY A 346 33.98 53.33 -31.30
C GLY A 346 33.69 54.82 -31.47
N SER A 347 34.12 55.63 -30.50
CA SER A 347 34.24 57.09 -30.65
C SER A 347 35.72 57.46 -30.69
N GLY A 348 36.18 57.94 -31.85
CA GLY A 348 37.56 58.37 -32.09
C GLY A 348 37.75 59.90 -31.96
N GLY A 349 39.00 60.28 -31.66
CA GLY A 349 39.59 61.64 -31.70
C GLY A 349 39.65 62.34 -30.33
N GLY A 350 40.73 62.95 -29.83
CA GLY A 350 42.10 63.23 -30.29
C GLY A 350 42.61 64.53 -29.63
N GLY A 351 43.78 64.52 -28.95
CA GLY A 351 44.66 65.69 -28.75
C GLY A 351 44.93 66.25 -27.32
N GLY A 352 46.11 65.92 -26.76
CA GLY A 352 47.11 66.86 -26.18
C GLY A 352 46.98 67.44 -24.75
N GLY A 353 47.90 67.08 -23.84
CA GLY A 353 48.25 67.88 -22.65
C GLY A 353 48.82 67.11 -21.44
N SER A 354 50.02 67.50 -20.98
CA SER A 354 50.86 66.83 -19.97
C SER A 354 50.36 66.81 -18.51
N ALA A 355 50.83 65.76 -17.81
CA ALA A 355 51.23 65.66 -16.39
C ALA A 355 50.18 65.46 -15.28
N THR A 356 49.97 64.21 -14.84
CA THR A 356 50.33 63.61 -13.51
C THR A 356 49.52 62.32 -13.26
N PRO A 357 50.08 61.27 -12.63
CA PRO A 357 49.32 60.05 -12.34
C PRO A 357 48.46 60.24 -11.08
N ALA A 358 47.17 60.48 -11.28
CA ALA A 358 46.15 60.37 -10.23
C ALA A 358 45.42 59.02 -10.38
N VAL A 359 45.39 58.28 -9.27
CA VAL A 359 44.73 56.99 -9.06
C VAL A 359 43.29 57.00 -9.64
N PRO A 360 42.83 55.92 -10.31
CA PRO A 360 41.44 55.84 -10.75
C PRO A 360 40.50 55.94 -9.55
N ALA A 361 39.68 56.99 -9.51
CA ALA A 361 38.42 56.92 -8.79
C ALA A 361 37.59 55.83 -9.47
N THR A 362 37.25 54.81 -8.70
CA THR A 362 36.26 53.79 -9.03
C THR A 362 35.01 54.46 -9.62
N PRO A 363 34.52 54.01 -10.79
CA PRO A 363 33.16 54.32 -11.19
C PRO A 363 32.23 53.82 -10.10
N SER A 364 31.47 54.73 -9.49
CA SER A 364 30.30 54.35 -8.70
C SER A 364 29.36 53.60 -9.65
N ALA A 365 29.21 52.30 -9.39
CA ALA A 365 28.25 51.47 -10.11
C ALA A 365 26.86 52.12 -9.96
N ALA A 366 26.32 52.61 -11.07
CA ALA A 366 24.88 52.82 -11.18
C ALA A 366 24.25 51.43 -11.10
N SER A 367 23.77 51.06 -9.92
CA SER A 367 22.91 49.88 -9.77
C SER A 367 21.67 50.12 -10.62
N GLY A 368 21.50 49.33 -11.69
CA GLY A 368 20.28 49.25 -12.48
C GLY A 368 19.14 48.64 -11.67
N GLY A 369 18.75 49.31 -10.58
CA GLY A 369 17.57 48.97 -9.80
C GLY A 369 16.31 49.29 -10.60
N LEU A 370 15.28 48.47 -10.41
CA LEU A 370 13.95 48.70 -10.96
C LEU A 370 13.48 50.11 -10.57
N SER A 371 12.93 50.86 -11.53
CA SER A 371 12.31 52.15 -11.23
C SER A 371 11.05 51.96 -10.37
N ALA A 372 10.68 52.98 -9.59
CA ALA A 372 9.46 52.94 -8.76
C ALA A 372 8.19 52.59 -9.57
N ALA A 373 8.13 52.97 -10.85
CA ALA A 373 7.04 52.61 -11.75
C ALA A 373 7.04 51.12 -12.14
N GLN A 374 8.21 50.52 -12.33
CA GLN A 374 8.34 49.08 -12.61
C GLN A 374 7.99 48.24 -11.37
N ILE A 375 8.37 48.70 -10.18
CA ILE A 375 7.99 48.07 -8.92
C ILE A 375 6.46 48.10 -8.77
N GLN A 376 5.82 49.26 -9.00
CA GLN A 376 4.36 49.36 -8.90
C GLN A 376 3.63 48.45 -9.91
N ALA A 377 4.13 48.35 -11.15
CA ALA A 377 3.56 47.46 -12.16
C ALA A 377 3.62 45.98 -11.73
N VAL A 378 4.72 45.54 -11.10
CA VAL A 378 4.84 44.17 -10.57
C VAL A 378 3.87 43.93 -9.42
N LEU A 379 3.68 44.92 -8.53
CA LEU A 379 2.73 44.81 -7.42
C LEU A 379 1.28 44.78 -7.89
N ASP A 380 0.93 45.56 -8.92
CA ASP A 380 -0.41 45.60 -9.49
C ASP A 380 -0.75 44.29 -10.21
N VAL A 381 0.23 43.68 -10.90
CA VAL A 381 0.08 42.35 -11.50
C VAL A 381 -0.15 41.29 -10.41
N LEU A 382 0.62 41.31 -9.32
CA LEU A 382 0.42 40.38 -8.19
C LEU A 382 -0.97 40.55 -7.54
N ALA A 383 -1.41 41.80 -7.34
CA ALA A 383 -2.74 42.08 -6.81
C ALA A 383 -3.85 41.62 -7.77
N SER A 384 -3.64 41.71 -9.09
CA SER A 384 -4.61 41.26 -10.10
C SER A 384 -4.82 39.73 -10.11
N PHE A 385 -3.82 38.96 -9.66
CA PHE A 385 -3.92 37.52 -9.45
C PHE A 385 -4.45 37.13 -8.06
N GLY A 386 -4.88 38.11 -7.25
CA GLY A 386 -5.41 37.87 -5.92
C GLY A 386 -4.35 37.52 -4.87
N ALA A 387 -3.09 37.94 -5.07
CA ALA A 387 -2.06 37.74 -4.07
C ALA A 387 -2.40 38.50 -2.77
N ASP A 388 -2.27 37.82 -1.63
CA ASP A 388 -2.53 38.39 -0.31
C ASP A 388 -1.65 39.63 -0.04
N ALA A 389 -2.19 40.61 0.70
CA ALA A 389 -1.52 41.89 0.97
C ALA A 389 -0.12 41.72 1.61
N SER A 390 0.08 40.66 2.37
CA SER A 390 1.38 40.31 2.98
C SER A 390 2.43 39.85 1.96
N VAL A 391 2.00 39.16 0.89
CA VAL A 391 2.90 38.73 -0.20
C VAL A 391 3.31 39.94 -1.03
N VAL A 392 2.35 40.83 -1.35
CA VAL A 392 2.62 42.09 -2.05
C VAL A 392 3.60 42.96 -1.23
N ALA A 393 3.43 43.04 0.08
CA ALA A 393 4.32 43.79 0.97
C ALA A 393 5.75 43.20 1.01
N ASN A 394 5.89 41.87 1.06
CA ASN A 394 7.19 41.20 1.08
C ASN A 394 7.94 41.34 -0.26
N VAL A 395 7.21 41.25 -1.38
CA VAL A 395 7.78 41.48 -2.72
C VAL A 395 8.21 42.93 -2.84
N LYS A 396 7.38 43.90 -2.44
CA LYS A 396 7.75 45.32 -2.43
C LYS A 396 9.04 45.57 -1.64
N ALA A 397 9.14 45.04 -0.43
CA ALA A 397 10.31 45.22 0.44
C ALA A 397 11.59 44.62 -0.16
N SER A 398 11.49 43.47 -0.82
CA SER A 398 12.61 42.86 -1.56
C SER A 398 13.03 43.68 -2.78
N LEU A 399 12.06 44.24 -3.53
CA LEU A 399 12.33 45.02 -4.74
C LEU A 399 12.87 46.44 -4.42
N GLU A 400 12.51 47.01 -3.27
CA GLU A 400 13.01 48.31 -2.79
C GLU A 400 14.34 48.21 -2.02
N GLY A 401 14.89 47.00 -1.84
CA GLY A 401 16.21 46.79 -1.24
C GLY A 401 16.30 47.11 0.26
N ALA A 402 15.19 47.01 1.00
CA ALA A 402 15.20 47.22 2.44
C ALA A 402 16.06 46.13 3.12
N THR A 403 17.12 46.54 3.82
CA THR A 403 18.03 45.65 4.54
C THR A 403 17.29 44.88 5.64
N LYS A 404 17.35 43.54 5.53
CA LYS A 404 17.06 42.48 6.52
C LYS A 404 16.52 42.98 7.86
N GLY A 405 15.26 43.44 7.85
CA GLY A 405 14.45 43.64 9.04
C GLY A 405 13.84 42.31 9.43
N SER A 406 14.16 41.84 10.63
CA SER A 406 13.58 40.67 11.29
C SER A 406 12.05 40.65 11.17
N VAL A 407 11.51 39.82 10.27
CA VAL A 407 10.10 39.42 10.33
C VAL A 407 9.96 38.35 11.40
N THR A 408 9.68 38.83 12.62
CA THR A 408 8.95 38.05 13.62
C THR A 408 7.62 37.61 13.02
N SER A 409 7.39 36.29 13.06
CA SER A 409 6.11 35.57 12.99
C SER A 409 4.84 36.39 12.79
N ASN A 410 4.04 36.10 11.76
CA ASN A 410 2.70 35.53 11.98
C ASN A 410 2.02 35.11 10.68
N ALA A 411 1.23 34.04 10.77
CA ALA A 411 0.33 33.46 9.78
C ALA A 411 1.01 32.69 8.62
N VAL A 412 1.34 31.42 8.89
CA VAL A 412 1.34 30.39 7.86
C VAL A 412 -0.10 30.33 7.33
N ALA A 413 -0.31 30.66 6.06
CA ALA A 413 -1.59 30.41 5.41
C ALA A 413 -1.94 28.93 5.62
N ALA A 414 -3.16 28.63 6.07
CA ALA A 414 -3.60 27.29 6.42
C ALA A 414 -3.07 26.23 5.43
N PHE A 415 -2.61 25.09 5.92
CA PHE A 415 -2.10 24.05 5.03
C PHE A 415 -3.22 23.65 4.07
N LYS A 416 -2.95 23.61 2.75
CA LYS A 416 -3.95 23.30 1.70
C LYS A 416 -3.73 21.96 1.00
N SER A 417 -2.52 21.40 1.12
CA SER A 417 -2.09 20.20 0.40
C SER A 417 -1.72 19.08 1.35
N ASP A 418 -1.87 17.84 0.86
CA ASP A 418 -1.31 16.66 1.51
C ASP A 418 0.21 16.66 1.32
N LEU A 419 0.97 16.23 2.32
CA LEU A 419 2.43 16.12 2.25
C LEU A 419 2.88 14.71 2.63
N THR A 420 3.86 14.18 1.91
CA THR A 420 4.45 12.86 2.15
C THR A 420 5.95 12.91 1.94
N VAL A 421 6.65 11.82 2.22
CA VAL A 421 8.08 11.72 1.90
C VAL A 421 8.29 11.97 0.42
N GLY A 422 9.22 12.87 0.10
CA GLY A 422 9.47 13.35 -1.26
C GLY A 422 8.73 14.63 -1.63
N SER A 423 7.75 15.08 -0.83
CA SER A 423 7.13 16.40 -1.06
C SER A 423 8.16 17.52 -0.93
N LEU A 424 8.07 18.49 -1.83
CA LEU A 424 8.92 19.69 -1.88
C LEU A 424 8.09 20.97 -1.76
N GLY A 425 8.68 22.03 -1.21
CA GLY A 425 8.14 23.37 -1.23
C GLY A 425 7.88 24.01 0.14
N GLU A 426 7.27 25.18 0.12
CA GLU A 426 7.08 26.03 1.30
C GLU A 426 6.15 25.41 2.36
N GLN A 427 5.19 24.60 1.92
CA GLN A 427 4.31 23.85 2.83
C GLN A 427 5.09 22.85 3.68
N VAL A 428 6.18 22.28 3.15
CA VAL A 428 7.04 21.38 3.92
C VAL A 428 7.86 22.16 4.93
N ARG A 429 8.43 23.29 4.52
CA ARG A 429 9.19 24.17 5.43
C ARG A 429 8.31 24.67 6.58
N ALA A 430 7.08 25.06 6.27
CA ALA A 430 6.08 25.46 7.27
C ALA A 430 5.73 24.32 8.24
N LEU A 431 5.59 23.08 7.74
CA LEU A 431 5.37 21.91 8.58
C LEU A 431 6.56 21.65 9.51
N GLN A 432 7.79 21.73 8.99
CA GLN A 432 8.99 21.55 9.81
C GLN A 432 9.11 22.60 10.91
N MET A 433 8.83 23.87 10.59
CA MET A 433 8.82 24.95 11.59
C MET A 433 7.79 24.68 12.67
N LEU A 434 6.58 24.23 12.30
CA LEU A 434 5.52 23.92 13.24
C LEU A 434 5.87 22.73 14.14
N LEU A 435 6.42 21.65 13.57
CA LEU A 435 6.87 20.48 14.33
C LEU A 435 7.96 20.86 15.33
N ASN A 436 8.99 21.60 14.88
CA ASN A 436 10.06 22.13 15.73
C ASN A 436 9.50 23.03 16.85
N ALA A 437 8.57 23.93 16.53
CA ALA A 437 7.95 24.83 17.51
C ALA A 437 7.08 24.10 18.54
N LYS A 438 6.44 22.98 18.16
CA LYS A 438 5.59 22.17 19.05
C LYS A 438 6.39 21.12 19.85
N GLY A 439 7.71 21.11 19.72
CA GLY A 439 8.60 20.19 20.44
C GLY A 439 8.84 18.84 19.76
N PHE A 440 8.31 18.64 18.54
CA PHE A 440 8.59 17.48 17.70
C PHE A 440 9.77 17.82 16.78
N THR A 441 10.96 17.92 17.36
CA THR A 441 12.16 18.37 16.63
C THR A 441 12.50 17.43 15.48
N VAL A 442 12.55 17.98 14.26
CA VAL A 442 12.91 17.24 13.04
C VAL A 442 14.40 16.86 13.06
N ALA A 443 15.26 17.78 13.48
CA ALA A 443 16.68 17.52 13.72
C ALA A 443 17.21 18.40 14.86
N SER A 444 18.18 17.89 15.63
CA SER A 444 18.82 18.68 16.71
C SER A 444 19.85 19.67 16.19
N SER A 445 20.40 19.43 15.00
CA SER A 445 21.34 20.32 14.30
C SER A 445 21.34 20.00 12.80
N GLY A 446 21.79 20.94 11.96
CA GLY A 446 21.83 20.76 10.51
C GLY A 446 20.47 20.96 9.81
N PRO A 447 20.30 20.47 8.57
CA PRO A 447 19.08 20.64 7.79
C PRO A 447 17.85 20.07 8.52
N GLY A 448 16.81 20.88 8.68
CA GLY A 448 15.59 20.54 9.42
C GLY A 448 15.60 20.93 10.90
N SER A 449 16.73 21.39 11.45
CA SER A 449 16.77 21.90 12.83
C SER A 449 16.07 23.25 12.98
N PRO A 450 15.69 23.67 14.20
CA PRO A 450 15.06 24.97 14.42
C PRO A 450 15.87 26.13 13.81
N GLY A 451 15.25 26.87 12.88
CA GLY A 451 15.89 27.97 12.15
C GLY A 451 16.72 27.55 10.92
N ASN A 452 16.82 26.25 10.64
CA ASN A 452 17.43 25.66 9.44
C ASN A 452 16.47 24.69 8.72
N GLU A 453 15.17 24.96 8.78
CA GLU A 453 14.14 24.15 8.13
C GLU A 453 14.32 24.12 6.60
N THR A 454 14.11 22.95 6.02
CA THR A 454 14.22 22.73 4.58
C THR A 454 12.86 22.71 3.91
N THR A 455 12.86 22.85 2.59
CA THR A 455 11.67 22.67 1.77
C THR A 455 11.46 21.20 1.36
N THR A 456 12.15 20.23 1.99
CA THR A 456 12.13 18.81 1.56
C THR A 456 11.60 17.90 2.66
N PHE A 457 10.60 17.08 2.34
CA PHE A 457 10.01 16.16 3.29
C PHE A 457 10.79 14.85 3.25
N GLY A 458 11.73 14.70 4.18
CA GLY A 458 12.58 13.52 4.29
C GLY A 458 12.14 12.55 5.39
N ALA A 459 12.98 11.54 5.63
CA ALA A 459 12.78 10.55 6.71
C ALA A 459 12.70 11.21 8.10
N LEU A 460 13.48 12.27 8.35
CA LEU A 460 13.46 13.00 9.62
C LEU A 460 12.14 13.75 9.84
N THR A 461 11.63 14.42 8.79
CA THR A 461 10.32 15.09 8.84
C THR A 461 9.19 14.08 9.04
N LYS A 462 9.28 12.91 8.38
CA LYS A 462 8.35 11.79 8.60
C LYS A 462 8.37 11.33 10.05
N ALA A 463 9.55 11.10 10.62
CA ALA A 463 9.69 10.64 11.99
C ALA A 463 9.07 11.64 12.99
N ALA A 464 9.37 12.93 12.85
CA ALA A 464 8.76 13.98 13.66
C ALA A 464 7.24 14.04 13.51
N LEU A 465 6.73 13.83 12.29
CA LEU A 465 5.29 13.83 12.04
C LEU A 465 4.59 12.60 12.64
N ILE A 466 5.22 11.44 12.65
CA ILE A 466 4.71 10.23 13.33
C ILE A 466 4.54 10.51 14.82
N GLU A 467 5.54 11.12 15.46
CA GLU A 467 5.46 11.45 16.88
C GLU A 467 4.36 12.48 17.16
N TYR A 468 4.19 13.48 16.29
CA TYR A 468 3.06 14.40 16.36
C TYR A 468 1.71 13.67 16.24
N GLN A 469 1.56 12.76 15.27
CA GLN A 469 0.32 12.02 15.04
C GLN A 469 -0.05 11.12 16.23
N LYS A 470 0.94 10.42 16.81
CA LYS A 470 0.75 9.64 18.05
C LYS A 470 0.29 10.53 19.20
N ALA A 471 0.93 11.68 19.39
CA ALA A 471 0.58 12.62 20.46
C ALA A 471 -0.84 13.19 20.32
N LYS A 472 -1.38 13.24 19.09
CA LYS A 472 -2.73 13.72 18.78
C LYS A 472 -3.78 12.61 18.62
N GLY A 473 -3.40 11.34 18.81
CA GLY A 473 -4.33 10.21 18.66
C GLY A 473 -4.77 9.93 17.22
N ILE A 474 -4.02 10.41 16.22
CA ILE A 474 -4.32 10.20 14.80
C ILE A 474 -3.85 8.79 14.41
N THR A 475 -4.78 7.95 13.95
CA THR A 475 -4.51 6.56 13.55
C THR A 475 -4.90 6.33 12.09
N PRO A 476 -4.03 5.72 11.27
CA PRO A 476 -2.69 5.23 11.59
C PRO A 476 -1.62 6.34 11.55
N ALA A 477 -0.72 6.37 12.55
CA ALA A 477 0.38 7.33 12.64
C ALA A 477 1.55 6.95 11.70
N VAL A 478 1.33 7.05 10.39
CA VAL A 478 2.28 6.59 9.35
C VAL A 478 3.23 7.69 8.87
N GLY A 479 3.12 8.91 9.39
CA GLY A 479 3.94 10.05 8.97
C GLY A 479 3.52 10.64 7.63
N PHE A 480 2.26 10.42 7.24
CA PHE A 480 1.62 11.06 6.10
C PHE A 480 0.81 12.29 6.56
N PHE A 481 1.09 13.46 6.00
CA PHE A 481 0.34 14.68 6.26
C PHE A 481 -0.91 14.71 5.39
N GLY A 482 -1.86 13.83 5.67
CA GLY A 482 -3.15 13.78 4.98
C GLY A 482 -4.22 14.71 5.57
N PRO A 483 -5.49 14.58 5.13
CA PRO A 483 -6.59 15.44 5.56
C PRO A 483 -6.80 15.50 7.08
N LEU A 484 -6.66 14.36 7.78
CA LEU A 484 -6.82 14.30 9.25
C LEU A 484 -5.71 15.07 9.97
N THR A 485 -4.45 14.85 9.57
CA THR A 485 -3.29 15.54 10.14
C THR A 485 -3.33 17.04 9.85
N ARG A 486 -3.73 17.42 8.64
CA ARG A 486 -3.94 18.80 8.24
C ARG A 486 -5.07 19.48 9.01
N ALA A 487 -6.19 18.80 9.19
CA ALA A 487 -7.31 19.33 9.99
C ALA A 487 -6.87 19.57 11.44
N ALA A 488 -6.14 18.62 12.05
CA ALA A 488 -5.61 18.78 13.39
C ALA A 488 -4.63 19.95 13.50
N ILE A 489 -3.70 20.09 12.55
CA ILE A 489 -2.72 21.19 12.57
C ILE A 489 -3.38 22.55 12.27
N ASN A 490 -4.30 22.63 11.32
CA ASN A 490 -5.01 23.88 11.00
C ASN A 490 -5.97 24.31 12.12
N ALA A 491 -6.49 23.39 12.93
CA ALA A 491 -7.29 23.71 14.12
C ALA A 491 -6.43 24.25 15.29
N GLU A 492 -5.11 24.12 15.20
CA GLU A 492 -4.15 24.51 16.24
C GLU A 492 -3.28 25.73 15.88
N GLN A 493 -3.50 26.30 14.69
CA GLN A 493 -3.01 27.63 14.31
C GLN A 493 -3.99 28.69 14.79
#